data_AF-A0A914P9P9-F1
#
_entry.id   AF-A0A914P9P9-F1
#
_cell.length_a   1.000
_cell.length_b   1.000
_cell.length_c   1.000
_cell.angle_alpha   90.00
_cell.angle_beta   90.00
_cell.angle_gamma   90.00
#
_symmetry.space_group_name_H-M   'P 1'
#
loop_
_entity.id
_entity.type
_entity.pdbx_description
1 polymer ?
#
loop_
_entity_poly.entity_id
_entity_poly.type
_entity_poly.pdbx_seq_one_letter_code
_entity_poly.pdbx_strand_id
1 'polypeptide(L)' 'MVQIPLKNALTTTDFYHHRFEVWYNNDMKVGDPYVINERGDDFSGANTINVTTISREDKSHLIYFNASFEDYLDKHC' A
#
# COMPACT_ATOMS: atom_id res chain seq x y z
N MET A 1 3.30 36.05 -15.00
CA MET A 1 2.86 35.47 -13.72
C MET A 1 2.15 34.16 -14.03
N VAL A 2 2.73 33.02 -13.64
CA VAL A 2 2.09 31.71 -13.83
C VAL A 2 1.32 31.42 -12.55
N GLN A 3 0.00 31.34 -12.67
CA GLN A 3 -0.88 30.96 -11.57
C GLN A 3 -0.93 29.44 -11.51
N ILE A 4 -0.21 28.86 -10.55
CA ILE A 4 -0.32 27.44 -10.21
C ILE A 4 -1.68 27.28 -9.51
N PRO A 5 -2.62 26.47 -10.02
CA PRO A 5 -3.90 26.30 -9.35
C PRO A 5 -3.66 25.59 -8.02
N LEU A 6 -3.94 26.28 -6.91
CA LEU A 6 -4.07 25.67 -5.61
C LEU A 6 -5.21 24.65 -5.69
N LYS A 7 -4.87 23.38 -5.42
CA LYS A 7 -5.78 22.25 -5.21
C LYS A 7 -6.85 22.64 -4.18
N ASN A 8 -8.00 23.13 -4.63
CA ASN A 8 -9.14 23.45 -3.78
C ASN A 8 -10.38 22.73 -4.29
N ALA A 9 -10.59 21.52 -3.79
CA ALA A 9 -11.90 21.00 -3.37
C ALA A 9 -11.65 19.67 -2.66
N LEU A 10 -11.17 19.71 -1.41
CA LEU A 10 -11.30 18.54 -0.54
C LEU A 10 -12.79 18.39 -0.25
N THR A 11 -13.44 17.49 -0.97
CA THR A 11 -14.80 17.07 -0.61
C THR A 11 -14.66 16.12 0.57
N THR A 12 -15.63 16.06 1.48
CA THR A 12 -15.64 15.12 2.62
C THR A 12 -15.69 13.63 2.22
N THR A 13 -15.39 13.33 0.96
CA THR A 13 -15.38 12.04 0.27
C THR A 13 -13.97 11.63 -0.17
N ASP A 14 -12.95 12.47 0.05
CA ASP A 14 -11.57 12.12 -0.27
C ASP A 14 -11.01 11.21 0.83
N PHE A 15 -10.87 9.92 0.51
CA PHE A 15 -10.21 8.95 1.37
C PHE A 15 -8.71 9.22 1.38
N TYR A 16 -8.12 9.20 2.57
CA TYR A 16 -6.69 9.46 2.76
C TYR A 16 -6.13 8.42 3.72
N HIS A 17 -4.96 7.86 3.41
CA HIS A 17 -4.31 6.93 4.34
C HIS A 17 -3.72 7.68 5.53
N HIS A 18 -3.77 7.06 6.71
CA HIS A 18 -3.09 7.60 7.88
C HIS A 18 -1.57 7.60 7.68
N ARG A 19 -0.85 8.33 8.54
CA ARG A 19 0.62 8.36 8.52
C ARG A 19 1.18 6.97 8.84
N PHE A 20 2.36 6.66 8.29
CA PHE A 20 3.11 5.42 8.47
C PHE A 20 2.55 4.23 7.70
N GLU A 21 3.16 3.97 6.55
CA GLU A 21 3.03 2.73 5.81
C GLU A 21 4.38 2.00 5.79
N VAL A 22 4.35 0.68 6.00
CA VAL A 22 5.50 -0.19 5.71
C VAL A 22 5.17 -0.91 4.41
N TRP A 23 5.87 -0.54 3.35
CA TRP A 23 5.63 -1.05 2.01
C TRP A 23 6.65 -2.12 1.63
N TYR A 24 6.15 -3.30 1.27
CA TYR A 24 6.92 -4.38 0.69
C TYR A 24 6.46 -4.59 -0.75
N ASN A 25 7.43 -4.58 -1.68
CA ASN A 25 7.20 -4.97 -3.07
C ASN A 25 7.81 -6.35 -3.32
N ASN A 26 7.44 -7.32 -2.47
CA ASN A 26 7.89 -8.71 -2.40
C ASN A 26 7.00 -9.50 -1.43
N ASP A 27 7.34 -10.76 -1.16
CA ASP A 27 6.57 -11.68 -0.30
C ASP A 27 6.79 -11.46 1.22
N MET A 28 7.43 -10.34 1.62
CA MET A 28 7.75 -9.97 3.00
C MET A 28 8.60 -10.99 3.76
N LYS A 29 9.41 -11.79 3.07
CA LYS A 29 10.23 -12.81 3.73
C LYS A 29 11.21 -12.14 4.70
N VAL A 30 11.57 -12.84 5.78
CA VAL A 30 12.57 -12.32 6.74
C VAL A 30 13.87 -11.99 6.00
N GLY A 31 14.28 -10.71 6.11
CA GLY A 31 15.46 -10.17 5.43
C GLY A 31 15.15 -9.44 4.12
N ASP A 32 13.92 -9.50 3.61
CA ASP A 32 13.54 -8.77 2.41
C ASP A 32 13.52 -7.26 2.65
N PRO A 33 13.86 -6.47 1.61
CA PRO A 33 13.84 -5.02 1.71
C PRO A 33 12.40 -4.50 1.78
N TYR A 34 12.25 -3.37 2.46
CA TYR A 34 11.00 -2.63 2.56
C TYR A 34 11.27 -1.12 2.63
N VAL A 35 10.21 -0.34 2.43
CA VAL A 35 10.25 1.13 2.55
C VAL A 35 9.31 1.53 3.67
N ILE A 36 9.72 2.49 4.50
CA ILE A 36 8.85 3.15 5.48
C ILE A 36 8.44 4.51 4.92
N ASN A 37 7.15 4.70 4.72
CA ASN A 37 6.57 5.98 4.33
C ASN A 37 6.01 6.67 5.57
N GLU A 38 6.72 7.67 6.11
CA GLU A 38 6.31 8.38 7.33
C GLU A 38 5.19 9.41 7.09
N ARG A 39 4.87 9.68 5.82
CA ARG A 39 3.81 10.59 5.39
C ARG A 39 2.63 9.78 4.84
N GLY A 40 1.42 10.29 5.05
CA GLY A 40 0.24 9.72 4.39
C GLY A 40 0.35 9.90 2.88
N ASP A 41 -0.14 8.93 2.13
CA ASP A 41 -0.15 8.93 0.66
C ASP A 41 1.20 9.30 0.01
N ASP A 42 2.33 8.88 0.61
CA ASP A 42 3.65 9.12 0.02
C ASP A 42 3.82 8.34 -1.30
N PHE A 43 4.48 8.96 -2.27
CA PHE A 43 4.74 8.40 -3.61
C PHE A 43 6.00 7.52 -3.66
N SER A 44 6.49 7.04 -2.51
CA SER A 44 7.62 6.11 -2.41
C SER A 44 7.24 4.65 -2.14
N GLY A 45 5.95 4.35 -1.86
CA GLY A 45 5.46 2.97 -1.65
C GLY A 45 4.29 2.60 -2.54
N ALA A 46 3.15 2.23 -1.96
CA ALA A 46 1.99 1.71 -2.69
C ALA A 46 1.50 2.65 -3.80
N ASN A 47 1.61 3.96 -3.60
CA ASN A 47 1.19 4.96 -4.59
C ASN A 47 2.07 4.99 -5.87
N THR A 48 3.17 4.24 -5.91
CA THR A 48 3.95 4.01 -7.14
C THR A 48 3.35 2.93 -8.04
N ILE A 49 2.47 2.09 -7.49
CA ILE A 49 1.92 0.94 -8.21
C ILE A 49 0.73 1.38 -9.07
N ASN A 50 0.78 1.02 -10.35
CA ASN A 50 -0.37 1.16 -11.21
C ASN A 50 -1.34 0.00 -10.98
N VAL A 51 -2.42 0.24 -10.24
CA VAL A 51 -3.43 -0.78 -9.92
C VAL A 51 -4.06 -1.45 -11.14
N THR A 52 -4.02 -0.82 -12.31
CA THR A 52 -4.50 -1.43 -13.57
C THR A 52 -3.56 -2.50 -14.13
N THR A 53 -2.33 -2.57 -13.61
CA THR A 53 -1.31 -3.57 -13.98
C THR A 53 -1.23 -4.74 -13.00
N ILE A 54 -1.90 -4.62 -11.84
CA ILE A 54 -2.05 -5.71 -10.88
C ILE A 54 -3.16 -6.64 -11.40
N SER A 55 -2.85 -7.93 -11.53
CA SER A 55 -3.86 -8.90 -11.98
C SER A 55 -4.88 -9.15 -10.86
N ARG A 56 -6.10 -9.55 -11.23
CA ARG A 56 -7.11 -9.97 -10.24
C ARG A 56 -6.67 -11.22 -9.44
N GLU A 57 -5.69 -11.95 -9.96
CA GLU A 57 -5.12 -13.15 -9.35
C GLU A 57 -3.92 -12.83 -8.45
N ASP A 58 -3.53 -11.56 -8.37
CA ASP A 58 -2.45 -11.10 -7.52
C ASP A 58 -2.74 -11.43 -6.04
N LYS A 59 -1.81 -12.17 -5.43
CA LYS A 59 -1.93 -12.66 -4.06
C LYS A 59 -1.20 -11.78 -3.05
N SER A 60 -0.62 -10.64 -3.44
CA SER A 60 0.11 -9.73 -2.53
C SER A 60 -0.71 -9.37 -1.29
N HIS A 61 -2.02 -9.20 -1.45
CA HIS A 61 -2.94 -8.88 -0.36
C HIS A 61 -3.20 -10.07 0.59
N LEU A 62 -2.82 -11.28 0.19
CA LEU A 62 -2.99 -12.52 0.93
C LEU A 62 -1.66 -13.08 1.46
N ILE A 63 -0.50 -12.53 1.09
CA ILE A 63 0.80 -13.04 1.55
C ILE A 63 1.41 -12.07 2.55
N TYR A 64 1.67 -12.56 3.77
CA TYR A 64 2.38 -11.82 4.81
C TYR A 64 3.47 -12.70 5.42
N PHE A 65 4.69 -12.18 5.47
CA PHE A 65 5.88 -12.87 5.98
C PHE A 65 6.13 -14.24 5.35
N ASN A 66 6.00 -14.34 4.01
CA ASN A 66 6.14 -15.57 3.24
C ASN A 66 5.15 -16.68 3.69
N ALA A 67 3.99 -16.29 4.20
CA ALA A 67 2.89 -17.18 4.56
C ALA A 67 1.57 -16.65 4.00
N SER A 68 0.67 -17.55 3.61
CA SER A 68 -0.68 -17.15 3.19
C SER A 68 -1.49 -16.72 4.41
N PHE A 69 -2.30 -15.68 4.28
CA PHE A 69 -3.31 -15.29 5.25
C PHE A 69 -4.22 -16.47 5.60
N GLU A 70 -4.51 -17.34 4.62
CA GLU A 70 -5.30 -18.55 4.81
C GLU A 70 -4.63 -19.54 5.80
N ASP A 71 -3.29 -19.58 5.86
CA ASP A 71 -2.56 -20.42 6.82
C ASP A 71 -2.76 -19.97 8.27
N TYR A 72 -3.16 -18.71 8.48
CA TYR A 72 -3.53 -18.16 9.78
C TYR A 72 -5.00 -18.38 10.12
N LEU A 73 -5.89 -18.48 9.12
CA LEU A 73 -7.31 -18.80 9.32
C LEU A 73 -7.52 -20.27 9.75
N ASP A 74 -6.75 -21.19 9.18
CA ASP A 74 -6.87 -22.63 9.45
C ASP A 74 -6.34 -23.06 10.82
N LYS A 75 -5.68 -22.17 11.57
CA LYS A 75 -5.12 -22.45 12.90
C LYS A 75 -6.07 -22.20 14.07
N HIS A 76 -7.38 -22.13 13.78
CA HIS A 76 -8.50 -21.94 14.71
C HIS A 76 -8.55 -20.57 15.40
N CYS A 77 -9.71 -19.92 15.27
CA CYS A 77 -10.19 -18.90 16.21
C CYS A 77 -10.54 -19.53 17.56
#